data_AF-A0A0A9EQB5-F1
#
_entry.id   AF-A0A0A9EQB5-F1
#
_cell.length_a   1.000
_cell.length_b   1.000
_cell.length_c   1.000
_cell.angle_alpha   90.00
_cell.angle_beta   90.00
_cell.angle_gamma   90.00
#
_symmetry.space_group_name_H-M   'P 1'
#
loop_
_entity.id
_entity.type
_entity.pdbx_description
1 polymer ?
#
loop_
_entity_poly.entity_id
_entity_poly.type
_entity_poly.pdbx_seq_one_letter_code
_entity_poly.pdbx_strand_id
1 'polypeptide(L)' 'MFDDLRRNFVMNPQNGLVIKPFKKAHSNRDNDHELVKLTQYLLAIADLEDLSKLDHRKWESFLDDGSKRRRHR' A
#
# COMPACT_ATOMS: atom_id res chain seq x y z
N MET A 1 3.97 -5.83 -6.75
CA MET A 1 3.98 -4.81 -7.83
C MET A 1 2.94 -3.75 -7.52
N PHE A 2 3.29 -2.46 -7.67
CA PHE A 2 2.35 -1.34 -7.52
C PHE A 2 1.93 -0.86 -8.90
N ASP A 3 0.64 -0.70 -9.11
CA ASP A 3 0.11 -0.19 -10.38
C ASP A 3 -1.25 0.46 -10.14
N ASP A 4 -1.55 1.58 -10.81
CA ASP A 4 -2.86 2.22 -10.71
C ASP A 4 -3.93 1.49 -11.54
N LEU A 5 -3.50 0.57 -12.42
CA LEU A 5 -4.36 -0.18 -13.32
C LEU A 5 -4.33 -1.68 -13.00
N ARG A 6 -5.41 -2.16 -12.36
CA ARG A 6 -5.57 -3.57 -11.96
C ARG A 6 -5.33 -4.60 -13.08
N ARG A 7 -5.61 -4.23 -14.33
CA ARG A 7 -5.43 -5.14 -15.49
C ARG A 7 -3.97 -5.51 -15.74
N ASN A 8 -3.03 -4.66 -15.34
CA ASN A 8 -1.60 -4.87 -15.62
C ASN A 8 -1.03 -6.09 -14.89
N PHE A 9 -1.70 -6.54 -13.83
CA PHE A 9 -1.33 -7.73 -13.06
C PHE A 9 -2.45 -8.79 -13.03
N VAL A 10 -3.32 -8.82 -14.06
CA VAL A 10 -4.42 -9.79 -14.14
C VAL A 10 -3.95 -11.24 -14.08
N MET A 11 -2.75 -11.52 -14.61
CA MET A 11 -2.13 -12.86 -14.60
C MET A 11 -1.51 -13.22 -13.24
N ASN A 12 -1.28 -12.24 -12.37
CA ASN A 12 -0.68 -12.41 -11.04
C ASN A 12 -1.42 -11.55 -9.99
N PRO A 13 -2.73 -11.75 -9.79
CA PRO A 13 -3.59 -10.82 -9.05
C PRO A 13 -3.21 -10.70 -7.58
N GLN A 14 -2.63 -11.76 -7.00
CA GLN A 14 -2.20 -11.80 -5.60
C GLN A 14 -0.96 -10.94 -5.33
N ASN A 15 -0.10 -10.73 -6.33
CA ASN A 15 1.15 -9.96 -6.17
C ASN A 15 1.01 -8.49 -6.61
N GLY A 16 -0.21 -8.07 -6.98
CA GLY A 16 -0.54 -6.71 -7.38
C GLY A 16 -1.21 -5.94 -6.26
N LEU A 17 -0.77 -4.70 -6.07
CA LEU A 17 -1.40 -3.72 -5.19
C LEU A 17 -1.84 -2.54 -6.05
N VAL A 18 -3.15 -2.25 -6.05
CA VAL A 18 -3.71 -1.09 -6.73
C VAL A 18 -3.42 0.16 -5.91
N ILE A 19 -2.77 1.15 -6.51
CA ILE A 19 -2.53 2.46 -5.88
C ILE A 19 -3.44 3.53 -6.47
N LYS A 20 -3.65 4.62 -5.74
CA LYS A 20 -4.34 5.80 -6.28
C LYS A 20 -3.45 6.47 -7.34
N PRO A 21 -3.98 6.75 -8.54
CA PRO A 21 -3.21 7.46 -9.55
C PRO A 21 -2.95 8.91 -9.11
N PHE A 22 -1.70 9.35 -9.20
CA PHE A 22 -1.35 10.75 -8.98
C PHE A 22 -1.78 11.60 -10.19
N LYS A 23 -2.76 12.49 -9.98
CA LYS A 23 -3.34 13.35 -11.03
C LYS A 23 -3.29 14.81 -10.60
N LYS A 24 -3.31 15.74 -11.56
CA LYS A 24 -3.31 17.21 -11.32
C LYS A 24 -2.19 17.64 -10.36
N ALA A 25 -0.95 17.37 -10.73
CA ALA A 25 0.23 17.58 -9.87
C ALA A 25 0.33 19.01 -9.30
N HIS A 26 -0.03 20.03 -10.08
CA HIS A 26 -0.02 21.43 -9.63
C HIS A 26 -0.91 21.72 -8.42
N SER A 27 -2.01 20.97 -8.23
CA SER A 27 -2.92 21.11 -7.08
C SER A 27 -2.66 20.10 -5.97
N ASN A 28 -2.17 18.91 -6.33
CA ASN A 28 -2.15 17.76 -5.43
C ASN A 28 -0.77 17.41 -4.86
N ARG A 29 0.33 17.96 -5.40
CA ARG A 29 1.70 17.61 -4.97
C ARG A 29 1.95 17.78 -3.47
N ASP A 30 1.30 18.76 -2.84
CA ASP A 30 1.56 19.12 -1.44
C ASP A 30 0.70 18.29 -0.45
N ASN A 31 -0.39 17.68 -0.94
CA ASN A 31 -1.37 16.96 -0.12
C ASN A 31 -1.43 15.44 -0.42
N ASP A 32 -0.77 14.98 -1.49
CA ASP A 32 -0.70 13.57 -1.80
C ASP A 32 0.35 12.87 -0.94
N HIS A 33 -0.10 11.94 -0.11
CA HIS A 33 0.75 11.16 0.80
C HIS A 33 0.69 9.66 0.50
N GLU A 34 0.26 9.26 -0.70
CA GLU A 34 0.07 7.85 -1.06
C GLU A 34 1.38 7.06 -0.91
N LEU A 35 2.49 7.60 -1.44
CA LEU A 35 3.80 6.95 -1.36
C LEU A 35 4.34 6.86 0.08
N VAL A 36 4.00 7.82 0.94
CA VAL A 36 4.37 7.80 2.36
C VAL A 36 3.64 6.66 3.07
N LYS A 37 2.34 6.53 2.84
CA LYS A 37 1.53 5.42 3.34
C LYS A 37 2.03 4.06 2.83
N LEU A 38 2.35 3.97 1.54
CA LEU A 38 2.90 2.74 0.95
C LEU A 38 4.23 2.35 1.58
N THR A 39 5.08 3.31 1.90
CA THR A 39 6.34 3.05 2.61
C THR A 39 6.07 2.41 3.98
N GLN A 40 5.09 2.94 4.73
CA GLN A 40 4.71 2.36 6.02
C GLN A 40 4.14 0.95 5.88
N TYR A 41 3.33 0.71 4.84
CA TYR A 41 2.79 -0.61 4.54
C TYR A 41 3.90 -1.62 4.20
N LEU A 42 4.83 -1.24 3.31
CA LEU A 42 5.97 -2.08 2.94
C LEU A 42 6.81 -2.46 4.15
N LEU A 43 7.14 -1.50 5.02
CA LEU A 43 7.88 -1.77 6.25
C LEU A 43 7.10 -2.70 7.20
N ALA A 44 5.78 -2.61 7.24
CA ALA A 44 4.95 -3.47 8.10
C ALA A 44 4.88 -4.93 7.62
N ILE A 45 5.11 -5.19 6.33
CA ILE A 45 5.09 -6.54 5.74
C ILE A 45 6.48 -7.06 5.38
N ALA A 46 7.53 -6.26 5.55
CA ALA A 46 8.89 -6.57 5.09
C ALA A 46 9.48 -7.84 5.71
N ASP A 47 9.11 -8.13 6.96
CA ASP A 47 9.63 -9.29 7.71
C ASP A 47 8.81 -10.58 7.45
N LEU A 48 7.78 -10.54 6.61
CA LEU A 48 6.98 -11.72 6.30
C LEU A 48 7.68 -12.59 5.25
N GLU A 49 7.86 -13.88 5.56
CA GLU A 49 8.40 -14.86 4.61
C GLU A 49 7.45 -15.16 3.44
N ASP A 50 6.14 -14.98 3.64
CA ASP A 50 5.10 -15.29 2.67
C ASP A 50 4.03 -14.19 2.61
N LEU A 51 3.85 -13.61 1.41
CA LEU A 51 2.88 -12.56 1.12
C LEU A 51 1.54 -13.10 0.60
N SER A 52 1.43 -14.40 0.33
CA SER A 52 0.24 -15.03 -0.29
C SER A 52 -1.02 -14.91 0.58
N LYS A 53 -0.86 -14.69 1.88
CA LYS A 53 -1.96 -14.54 2.85
C LYS A 53 -2.42 -13.09 3.01
N LEU A 54 -1.74 -12.12 2.40
CA LEU A 54 -2.11 -10.71 2.50
C LEU A 54 -3.25 -10.38 1.54
N ASP A 55 -4.22 -9.60 2.02
CA ASP A 55 -5.20 -8.95 1.14
C ASP A 55 -4.77 -7.52 0.85
N HIS A 56 -3.99 -7.33 -0.23
CA HIS A 56 -3.51 -6.01 -0.65
C HIS A 56 -4.64 -5.02 -0.99
N ARG A 57 -5.91 -5.45 -1.09
CA ARG A 57 -7.04 -4.52 -1.25
C ARG A 57 -7.34 -3.71 0.00
N LYS A 58 -6.88 -4.17 1.17
CA LYS A 58 -7.09 -3.52 2.48
C LYS A 58 -5.79 -3.01 3.08
N TRP A 59 -4.79 -2.74 2.24
CA TRP A 59 -3.45 -2.33 2.68
C TRP A 59 -3.47 -1.03 3.49
N GLU A 60 -4.39 -0.11 3.22
CA GLU A 60 -4.53 1.14 4.00
C GLU A 60 -4.94 0.87 5.45
N SER A 61 -5.75 -0.16 5.71
CA SER A 61 -6.19 -0.52 7.07
C SER A 61 -5.06 -1.06 7.94
N PHE A 62 -3.96 -1.55 7.34
CA PHE A 62 -2.78 -1.96 8.10
C PHE A 62 -2.12 -0.79 8.83
N LEU A 63 -2.31 0.44 8.36
CA LEU A 63 -1.74 1.64 8.98
C LEU A 63 -2.44 1.99 10.30
N ASP A 64 -3.74 1.69 10.41
CA ASP A 64 -4.52 1.91 11.64
C ASP A 64 -4.19 0.90 12.75
N ASP A 65 -3.79 -0.32 12.40
CA ASP A 65 -3.40 -1.34 13.39
C ASP A 65 -1.90 -1.31 13.72
N GLY A 66 -1.04 -0.96 12.75
CA GLY A 66 0.40 -0.77 12.99
C GLY A 66 0.69 0.41 13.93
N SER A 67 -0.09 1.49 13.83
CA SER A 67 -0.01 2.65 14.72
C SER A 67 -0.42 2.32 16.16
N LYS A 68 -1.38 1.41 16.39
CA LYS A 68 -1.69 0.87 17.72
C LYS A 68 -0.55 0.04 18.30
N ARG A 69 0.08 -0.82 17.48
CA ARG A 69 1.22 -1.66 17.91
C ARG A 69 2.45 -0.84 18.31
N ARG A 70 2.73 0.27 17.61
CA ARG A 70 3.85 1.18 17.94
C ARG A 70 3.60 2.04 19.18
N ARG A 71 2.35 2.32 19.56
CA ARG A 71 2.01 3.06 20.80
C ARG A 71 2.14 2.21 22.07
N HIS A 72 2.24 0.90 21.92
CA HIS A 72 2.32 -0.04 23.05
C HIS A 72 3.74 -0.59 23.30
N ARG A 73 4.74 -0.09 22.57
CA ARG A 73 6.13 -0.51 22.67
C ARG A 73 7.02 0.60 23.20
#